data_AF-A0A3R7PK32-F1
#
_entry.id   AF-A0A3R7PK32-F1
#
_cell.length_a   1.000
_cell.length_b   1.000
_cell.length_c   1.000
_cell.angle_alpha   90.00
_cell.angle_beta   90.00
_cell.angle_gamma   90.00
#
_symmetry.space_group_name_H-M   'P 1'
#
loop_
_entity.id
_entity.type
_entity.pdbx_description
1 polymer ?
#
loop_
_entity_poly.entity_id
_entity_poly.type
_entity_poly.pdbx_seq_one_letter_code
_entity_poly.pdbx_strand_id
1 'polypeptide(L)'
;KTVFEDLGGGILKNAWDGYNSTLFAYGQTGSGKSWSVIGYGANKGVVPMFCDKLFQGITEQKGKKEFEVRFSMLEIYNEVVRDLLNPSKKKQGLKVRQHPKKGFYAEGLKMAMVSNYQEIEQKMNEGTVNRTIASTNMNATSSRAHTIVGIEFTQKFKNEAGQETAKKAVVNLVDLAGSERVESTGATGERLKEGAGINLSLTCLGNCIHALAENASGKPARVPFRDSKLTKLLMNALGGNSKTIMIAAISPADINYEETLSTLRYGELGWNAYGNDG
;
A
#
# COMPACT_ATOMS: atom_id res chain seq x y z
N LYS A 1 4.66 22.33 6.47
CA LYS A 1 4.85 21.07 7.21
C LYS A 1 4.21 19.96 6.40
N THR A 2 5.01 19.04 5.90
CA THR A 2 4.59 18.12 4.83
C THR A 2 4.20 16.75 5.40
N VAL A 3 3.22 16.08 4.77
CA VAL A 3 2.78 14.71 5.13
C VAL A 3 3.96 13.73 5.25
N PHE A 4 5.01 13.95 4.45
CA PHE A 4 6.22 13.14 4.49
C PHE A 4 7.03 13.35 5.78
N GLU A 5 7.18 14.57 6.28
CA GLU A 5 7.93 14.85 7.51
C GLU A 5 7.30 14.13 8.71
N ASP A 6 5.97 14.14 8.81
CA ASP A 6 5.25 13.57 9.95
C ASP A 6 5.11 12.05 9.85
N LEU A 7 4.86 11.50 8.65
CA LEU A 7 4.56 10.07 8.47
C LEU A 7 5.66 9.32 7.71
N GLY A 8 6.14 9.88 6.59
CA GLY A 8 7.12 9.25 5.71
C GLY A 8 8.51 9.08 6.34
N GLY A 9 8.94 10.04 7.15
CA GLY A 9 10.22 10.00 7.87
C GLY A 9 10.31 8.82 8.84
N GLY A 10 9.21 8.52 9.56
CA GLY A 10 9.14 7.35 10.44
C GLY A 10 9.27 6.03 9.69
N ILE A 11 8.60 5.90 8.54
CA ILE A 11 8.69 4.72 7.65
C ILE A 11 10.13 4.57 7.13
N LEU A 12 10.77 5.66 6.72
CA LEU A 12 12.15 5.65 6.27
C LEU A 12 13.10 5.16 7.37
N LYS A 13 12.96 5.70 8.58
CA LYS A 13 13.74 5.24 9.74
C LYS A 13 13.54 3.75 10.00
N ASN A 14 12.29 3.27 10.01
CA ASN A 14 11.98 1.86 10.21
C ASN A 14 12.65 0.97 9.15
N ALA A 15 12.64 1.39 7.88
CA ALA A 15 13.30 0.66 6.81
C ALA A 15 14.81 0.52 7.03
N TRP A 16 15.47 1.60 7.46
CA TRP A 16 16.88 1.59 7.84
C TRP A 16 17.18 0.75 9.08
N ASP A 17 16.25 0.68 10.02
CA ASP A 17 16.38 -0.16 11.21
C ASP A 17 16.14 -1.65 10.91
N GLY A 18 15.52 -1.98 9.77
CA GLY A 18 15.20 -3.34 9.34
C GLY A 18 13.78 -3.79 9.69
N TYR A 19 12.88 -2.86 10.00
CA TYR A 19 11.48 -3.14 10.31
C TYR A 19 10.61 -2.97 9.09
N ASN A 20 9.66 -3.90 8.91
CA ASN A 20 8.64 -3.74 7.87
C ASN A 20 7.73 -2.56 8.23
N SER A 21 7.24 -1.87 7.21
CA SER A 21 6.31 -0.76 7.40
C SER A 21 5.25 -0.76 6.31
N THR A 22 4.05 -0.34 6.65
CA THR A 22 2.97 -0.15 5.68
C THR A 22 2.31 1.20 5.92
N LEU A 23 2.11 1.96 4.86
CA LEU A 23 1.26 3.14 4.88
C LEU A 23 0.19 2.96 3.83
N PHE A 24 -1.07 3.18 4.22
CA PHE A 24 -2.17 3.19 3.29
C PHE A 24 -3.01 4.45 3.44
N ALA A 25 -3.43 5.04 2.32
CA ALA A 25 -4.39 6.14 2.32
C ALA A 25 -5.80 5.62 2.04
N TYR A 26 -6.75 6.03 2.89
CA TYR A 26 -8.16 5.64 2.84
C TYR A 26 -9.06 6.88 2.84
N GLY A 27 -10.19 6.79 2.16
CA GLY A 27 -11.19 7.84 2.03
C GLY A 27 -11.83 7.87 0.64
N GLN A 28 -12.81 8.75 0.44
CA GLN A 28 -13.56 8.82 -0.82
C GLN A 28 -12.71 9.30 -2.01
N THR A 29 -13.20 9.09 -3.23
CA THR A 29 -12.64 9.72 -4.43
C THR A 29 -12.58 11.24 -4.28
N GLY A 30 -11.46 11.82 -4.70
CA GLY A 30 -11.22 13.27 -4.61
C GLY A 30 -10.71 13.77 -3.26
N SER A 31 -10.60 12.93 -2.22
CA SER A 31 -10.16 13.36 -0.89
C SER A 31 -8.64 13.56 -0.72
N GLY A 32 -7.84 13.28 -1.76
CA GLY A 32 -6.38 13.49 -1.73
C GLY A 32 -5.52 12.27 -1.40
N LYS A 33 -6.07 11.04 -1.48
CA LYS A 33 -5.30 9.79 -1.28
C LYS A 33 -4.08 9.67 -2.21
N SER A 34 -4.31 9.64 -3.52
CA SER A 34 -3.25 9.53 -4.53
C SER A 34 -2.28 10.70 -4.48
N TRP A 35 -2.78 11.91 -4.16
CA TRP A 35 -1.94 13.09 -3.96
C TRP A 35 -0.95 12.91 -2.81
N SER A 36 -1.42 12.36 -1.69
CA SER A 36 -0.59 12.12 -0.51
C SER A 36 0.41 10.99 -0.72
N VAL A 37 -0.01 9.87 -1.34
CA VAL A 37 0.84 8.68 -1.49
C VAL A 37 1.82 8.81 -2.66
N ILE A 38 1.33 9.21 -3.85
CA ILE A 38 2.12 9.25 -5.08
C ILE A 38 2.51 10.69 -5.43
N GLY A 39 1.54 11.61 -5.41
CA GLY A 39 1.71 12.98 -5.87
C GLY A 39 1.55 13.13 -7.39
N TYR A 40 1.61 14.38 -7.88
CA TYR A 40 1.42 14.74 -9.28
C TYR A 40 2.39 15.85 -9.72
N GLY A 41 3.07 15.62 -10.84
CA GLY A 41 3.99 16.59 -11.44
C GLY A 41 5.10 16.98 -10.45
N ALA A 42 5.22 18.28 -10.17
CA ALA A 42 6.18 18.81 -9.20
C ALA A 42 5.85 18.45 -7.74
N ASN A 43 4.60 18.11 -7.43
CA ASN A 43 4.15 17.80 -6.08
C ASN A 43 4.37 16.32 -5.79
N LYS A 44 5.49 15.99 -5.17
CA LYS A 44 5.86 14.61 -4.82
C LYS A 44 5.14 14.16 -3.55
N GLY A 45 4.49 12.99 -3.60
CA GLY A 45 3.89 12.33 -2.44
C GLY A 45 4.90 11.51 -1.63
N VAL A 46 4.39 10.70 -0.70
CA VAL A 46 5.22 9.88 0.20
C VAL A 46 6.15 8.92 -0.56
N VAL A 47 5.67 8.24 -1.61
CA VAL A 47 6.45 7.25 -2.38
C VAL A 47 7.72 7.88 -2.99
N PRO A 48 7.63 8.89 -3.88
CA PRO A 48 8.83 9.47 -4.47
C PRO A 48 9.75 10.13 -3.44
N MET A 49 9.21 10.79 -2.40
CA MET A 49 10.04 11.39 -1.34
C MET A 49 10.77 10.33 -0.51
N PHE A 50 10.10 9.23 -0.16
CA PHE A 50 10.71 8.10 0.55
C PHE A 50 11.87 7.51 -0.26
N CYS A 51 11.65 7.25 -1.55
CA CYS A 51 12.67 6.64 -2.41
C CYS A 51 13.87 7.57 -2.62
N ASP A 52 13.64 8.86 -2.86
CA ASP A 52 14.71 9.86 -2.99
C ASP A 52 15.58 9.90 -1.73
N LYS A 53 14.95 10.02 -0.56
CA LYS A 53 15.66 10.04 0.73
C LYS A 53 16.36 8.73 1.05
N LEU A 54 15.78 7.58 0.69
CA LEU A 54 16.43 6.27 0.83
C LEU A 54 17.75 6.23 0.03
N PHE A 55 17.73 6.66 -1.23
CA PHE A 55 18.93 6.65 -2.07
C PHE A 55 19.95 7.73 -1.69
N GLN A 56 19.52 8.87 -1.15
CA GLN A 56 20.43 9.83 -0.50
C GLN A 56 21.19 9.16 0.64
N GLY A 57 20.49 8.47 1.55
CA GLY A 57 21.13 7.76 2.67
C GLY A 57 22.03 6.59 2.24
N ILE A 58 21.67 5.87 1.16
CA ILE A 58 22.54 4.83 0.56
C ILE A 58 23.84 5.46 0.05
N THR A 59 23.75 6.61 -0.62
CA THR A 59 24.91 7.35 -1.13
C THR A 59 25.83 7.79 0.01
N GLU A 60 25.27 8.30 1.10
CA GLU A 60 26.02 8.72 2.30
C GLU A 60 26.73 7.56 3.02
N GLN A 61 26.19 6.34 2.92
CA GLN A 61 26.78 5.12 3.51
C GLN A 61 27.62 4.31 2.52
N LYS A 62 27.90 4.83 1.33
CA LYS A 62 28.67 4.14 0.30
C LYS A 62 30.05 3.71 0.84
N GLY A 63 30.40 2.44 0.61
CA GLY A 63 31.66 1.84 1.06
C GLY A 63 31.66 1.30 2.50
N LYS A 64 30.60 1.54 3.29
CA LYS A 64 30.46 0.96 4.65
C LYS A 64 29.63 -0.33 4.68
N LYS A 65 28.66 -0.44 3.77
CA LYS A 65 27.73 -1.57 3.65
C LYS A 65 27.37 -1.79 2.19
N GLU A 66 26.84 -2.96 1.88
CA GLU A 66 26.20 -3.24 0.60
C GLU A 66 24.69 -3.10 0.73
N PHE A 67 24.05 -2.57 -0.31
CA PHE A 67 22.63 -2.27 -0.32
C PHE A 67 21.97 -2.91 -1.54
N GLU A 68 20.81 -3.54 -1.34
CA GLU A 68 19.92 -3.96 -2.41
C GLU A 68 18.55 -3.32 -2.23
N VAL A 69 18.05 -2.68 -3.27
CA VAL A 69 16.68 -2.15 -3.33
C VAL A 69 15.93 -2.86 -4.45
N ARG A 70 14.77 -3.42 -4.12
CA ARG A 70 13.85 -3.99 -5.09
C ARG A 70 12.51 -3.28 -5.02
N PHE A 71 11.97 -2.97 -6.19
CA PHE A 71 10.75 -2.21 -6.36
C PHE A 71 9.69 -3.04 -7.08
N SER A 72 8.45 -2.97 -6.62
CA SER A 72 7.29 -3.53 -7.31
C SER A 72 6.13 -2.57 -7.26
N MET A 73 5.25 -2.69 -8.24
CA MET A 73 4.02 -1.92 -8.32
C MET A 73 2.93 -2.83 -8.87
N LEU A 74 1.82 -2.93 -8.15
CA LEU A 74 0.67 -3.72 -8.57
C LEU A 74 -0.62 -2.95 -8.36
N GLU A 75 -1.66 -3.34 -9.09
CA GLU A 75 -3.03 -2.90 -8.84
C GLU A 75 -3.93 -4.08 -8.49
N ILE A 76 -4.97 -3.80 -7.71
CA ILE A 76 -6.09 -4.72 -7.46
C ILE A 76 -7.35 -4.01 -7.94
N TYR A 77 -7.93 -4.54 -9.02
CA TYR A 77 -9.17 -4.06 -9.59
C TYR A 77 -10.15 -5.22 -9.71
N ASN A 78 -11.33 -5.09 -9.08
CA ASN A 78 -12.35 -6.12 -9.06
C ASN A 78 -11.81 -7.52 -8.69
N GLU A 79 -11.05 -7.60 -7.58
CA GLU A 79 -10.39 -8.82 -7.09
C GLU A 79 -9.38 -9.49 -8.07
N VAL A 80 -9.01 -8.79 -9.15
CA VAL A 80 -7.94 -9.20 -10.07
C VAL A 80 -6.67 -8.42 -9.74
N VAL A 81 -5.62 -9.16 -9.37
CA VAL A 81 -4.29 -8.60 -9.09
C VAL A 81 -3.50 -8.47 -10.39
N ARG A 82 -2.89 -7.33 -10.66
CA ARG A 82 -2.12 -7.10 -11.88
C ARG A 82 -0.77 -6.48 -11.57
N ASP A 83 0.25 -6.99 -12.24
CA ASP A 83 1.59 -6.43 -12.21
C ASP A 83 1.67 -5.21 -13.12
N LEU A 84 1.99 -4.06 -12.54
CA LEU A 84 2.13 -2.80 -13.29
C LEU A 84 3.52 -2.62 -13.91
N LEU A 85 4.51 -3.44 -13.56
CA LEU A 85 5.88 -3.43 -14.14
C LEU A 85 6.12 -4.60 -15.11
N ASN A 86 5.16 -5.50 -15.21
CA ASN A 86 5.12 -6.57 -16.20
C ASN A 86 3.67 -6.77 -16.64
N PRO A 87 3.14 -5.89 -17.50
CA PRO A 87 1.80 -6.02 -18.05
C PRO A 87 1.74 -7.22 -19.01
N SER A 88 1.85 -8.43 -18.48
CA SER A 88 1.63 -9.65 -19.25
C SER A 88 0.16 -9.69 -19.64
N LYS A 89 -0.14 -10.13 -20.87
CA LYS A 89 -1.52 -10.20 -21.42
C LYS A 89 -2.43 -11.23 -20.73
N LYS A 90 -2.08 -11.72 -19.54
CA LYS A 90 -2.90 -12.69 -18.81
C LYS A 90 -4.16 -11.99 -18.30
N LYS A 91 -5.27 -12.13 -19.05
CA LYS A 91 -6.61 -11.61 -18.67
C LYS A 91 -7.01 -11.93 -17.23
N GLN A 92 -6.50 -13.03 -16.66
CA GLN A 92 -6.86 -13.53 -15.33
C GLN A 92 -6.10 -12.91 -14.15
N GLY A 93 -5.06 -12.08 -14.40
CA GLY A 93 -4.23 -11.52 -13.33
C GLY A 93 -3.30 -12.52 -12.63
N LEU A 94 -2.59 -12.05 -11.60
CA LEU A 94 -1.68 -12.83 -10.77
C LEU A 94 -2.45 -13.66 -9.72
N LYS A 95 -1.97 -14.87 -9.46
CA LYS A 95 -2.51 -15.71 -8.39
C LYS A 95 -1.93 -15.28 -7.04
N VAL A 96 -2.78 -15.06 -6.04
CA VAL A 96 -2.34 -14.84 -4.66
C VAL A 96 -2.18 -16.18 -3.96
N ARG A 97 -0.96 -16.48 -3.50
CA ARG A 97 -0.57 -17.71 -2.79
C ARG A 97 -0.14 -17.39 -1.37
N GLN A 98 0.00 -18.42 -0.54
CA GLN A 98 0.47 -18.29 0.84
C GLN A 98 1.78 -19.06 1.03
N HIS A 99 2.76 -18.43 1.65
CA HIS A 99 4.00 -19.06 2.06
C HIS A 99 4.09 -19.05 3.60
N PRO A 100 4.51 -20.16 4.27
CA PRO A 100 4.51 -20.26 5.73
C PRO A 100 5.25 -19.12 6.44
N LYS A 101 6.38 -18.67 5.88
CA LYS A 101 7.20 -17.59 6.46
C LYS A 101 6.91 -16.18 5.91
N LYS A 102 6.35 -16.08 4.70
CA LYS A 102 6.19 -14.77 4.02
C LYS A 102 4.75 -14.27 4.06
N GLY A 103 3.80 -15.06 4.53
CA GLY A 103 2.38 -14.75 4.42
C GLY A 103 1.89 -14.86 2.98
N PHE A 104 0.85 -14.10 2.64
CA PHE A 104 0.33 -14.08 1.28
C PHE A 104 1.19 -13.22 0.34
N TYR A 105 1.30 -13.65 -0.91
CA TYR A 105 2.05 -12.94 -1.95
C TYR A 105 1.41 -13.17 -3.32
N ALA A 106 1.64 -12.24 -4.24
CA ALA A 106 1.25 -12.39 -5.64
C ALA A 106 2.33 -13.20 -6.39
N GLU A 107 1.98 -14.42 -6.82
CA GLU A 107 2.87 -15.29 -7.57
C GLU A 107 3.20 -14.67 -8.94
N GLY A 108 4.50 -14.52 -9.21
CA GLY A 108 5.00 -13.95 -10.47
C GLY A 108 5.03 -12.42 -10.51
N LEU A 109 4.76 -11.73 -9.39
CA LEU A 109 4.96 -10.28 -9.29
C LEU A 109 6.43 -9.94 -9.53
N LYS A 110 6.69 -9.04 -10.47
CA LYS A 110 8.02 -8.55 -10.80
C LYS A 110 8.54 -7.65 -9.68
N MET A 111 9.69 -8.04 -9.15
CA MET A 111 10.50 -7.23 -8.22
C MET A 111 11.69 -6.70 -9.00
N ALA A 112 11.58 -5.47 -9.52
CA ALA A 112 12.65 -4.82 -10.29
C ALA A 112 13.78 -4.38 -9.35
N MET A 113 15.02 -4.78 -9.64
CA MET A 113 16.18 -4.24 -8.93
C MET A 113 16.41 -2.80 -9.41
N VAL A 114 16.69 -1.90 -8.47
CA VAL A 114 16.94 -0.48 -8.75
C VAL A 114 18.19 0.00 -8.01
N SER A 115 18.99 0.84 -8.66
CA SER A 115 20.30 1.29 -8.16
C SER A 115 20.34 2.77 -7.77
N ASN A 116 19.30 3.54 -8.11
CA ASN A 116 19.18 4.96 -7.81
C ASN A 116 17.71 5.40 -7.86
N TYR A 117 17.44 6.65 -7.43
CA TYR A 117 16.09 7.22 -7.44
C TYR A 117 15.53 7.39 -8.87
N GLN A 118 16.37 7.69 -9.86
CA GLN A 118 15.94 7.88 -11.25
C GLN A 118 15.33 6.59 -11.83
N GLU A 119 15.90 5.42 -11.52
CA GLU A 119 15.35 4.13 -11.91
C GLU A 119 13.99 3.86 -11.24
N ILE A 120 13.80 4.25 -9.98
CA ILE A 120 12.48 4.19 -9.31
C ILE A 120 11.47 5.09 -10.04
N GLU A 121 11.85 6.32 -10.35
CA GLU A 121 10.97 7.27 -11.05
C GLU A 121 10.55 6.73 -12.42
N GLN A 122 11.46 6.11 -13.16
CA GLN A 122 11.14 5.40 -14.40
C GLN A 122 10.16 4.25 -14.18
N LYS A 123 10.33 3.44 -13.12
CA LYS A 123 9.39 2.35 -12.79
C LYS A 123 8.02 2.84 -12.34
N MET A 124 7.96 3.93 -11.58
CA MET A 124 6.72 4.60 -11.21
C MET A 124 5.97 5.12 -12.45
N ASN A 125 6.69 5.72 -13.40
CA ASN A 125 6.11 6.19 -14.66
C ASN A 125 5.61 5.02 -15.53
N GLU A 126 6.41 3.95 -15.67
CA GLU A 126 6.03 2.71 -16.35
C GLU A 126 4.71 2.15 -15.77
N GLY A 127 4.64 2.01 -14.45
CA GLY A 127 3.46 1.50 -13.77
C GLY A 127 2.24 2.41 -13.89
N THR A 128 2.43 3.73 -13.87
CA THR A 128 1.34 4.72 -14.05
C THR A 128 0.78 4.70 -15.46
N VAL A 129 1.64 4.57 -16.48
CA VAL A 129 1.21 4.41 -17.88
C VAL A 129 0.43 3.11 -18.05
N ASN A 130 0.95 1.99 -17.52
CA ASN A 130 0.28 0.70 -17.60
C ASN A 130 -1.07 0.69 -16.89
N ARG A 131 -1.17 1.34 -15.73
CA ARG A 131 -2.43 1.55 -14.99
C ARG A 131 -3.44 2.34 -15.83
N THR A 132 -2.99 3.39 -16.52
CA THR A 132 -3.85 4.22 -17.37
C THR A 132 -4.36 3.43 -18.58
N ILE A 133 -3.48 2.69 -19.27
CA ILE A 133 -3.87 1.83 -20.40
C ILE A 133 -4.87 0.75 -19.95
N ALA A 134 -4.61 0.12 -18.81
CA ALA A 134 -5.52 -0.87 -18.23
C ALA A 134 -6.89 -0.26 -17.91
N SER A 135 -6.91 0.95 -17.35
CA SER A 135 -8.14 1.67 -17.03
C SER A 135 -8.98 1.95 -18.28
N THR A 136 -8.36 2.48 -19.35
CA THR A 136 -9.02 2.75 -20.63
C THR A 136 -9.57 1.47 -21.27
N ASN A 137 -8.77 0.39 -21.31
CA ASN A 137 -9.19 -0.89 -21.90
C ASN A 137 -10.34 -1.56 -21.15
N MET A 138 -10.54 -1.24 -19.87
CA MET A 138 -11.57 -1.84 -19.02
C MET A 138 -12.75 -0.92 -18.74
N ASN A 139 -12.74 0.31 -19.29
CA ASN A 139 -13.63 1.39 -18.87
C ASN A 139 -13.59 1.63 -17.34
N ALA A 140 -12.48 1.31 -16.69
CA ALA A 140 -12.26 1.51 -15.28
C ALA A 140 -11.76 2.94 -15.03
N THR A 141 -12.05 3.48 -13.84
CA THR A 141 -11.46 4.73 -13.38
C THR A 141 -10.34 4.42 -12.38
N SER A 142 -9.25 5.18 -12.37
CA SER A 142 -8.15 4.93 -11.43
C SER A 142 -8.56 5.04 -9.95
N SER A 143 -9.69 5.70 -9.65
CA SER A 143 -10.29 5.77 -8.32
C SER A 143 -10.88 4.43 -7.84
N ARG A 144 -11.01 3.46 -8.73
CA ARG A 144 -11.68 2.18 -8.50
C ARG A 144 -10.71 1.00 -8.35
N ALA A 145 -9.41 1.26 -8.34
CA ALA A 145 -8.39 0.24 -8.14
C ALA A 145 -7.50 0.61 -6.96
N HIS A 146 -7.11 -0.39 -6.17
CA HIS A 146 -6.09 -0.22 -5.14
C HIS A 146 -4.72 -0.33 -5.79
N THR A 147 -3.82 0.61 -5.52
CA THR A 147 -2.43 0.53 -5.97
C THR A 147 -1.53 0.21 -4.78
N ILE A 148 -0.69 -0.81 -4.90
CA ILE A 148 0.33 -1.16 -3.89
C ILE A 148 1.70 -0.97 -4.52
N VAL A 149 2.50 -0.07 -3.94
CA VAL A 149 3.92 0.09 -4.21
C VAL A 149 4.71 -0.66 -3.15
N GLY A 150 5.48 -1.65 -3.56
CA GLY A 150 6.31 -2.49 -2.69
C GLY A 150 7.79 -2.15 -2.83
N ILE A 151 8.48 -1.94 -1.71
CA ILE A 151 9.92 -1.71 -1.67
C ILE A 151 10.54 -2.72 -0.71
N GLU A 152 11.43 -3.57 -1.21
CA GLU A 152 12.30 -4.38 -0.37
C GLU A 152 13.67 -3.72 -0.27
N PHE A 153 14.08 -3.38 0.95
CA PHE A 153 15.39 -2.81 1.23
C PHE A 153 16.23 -3.78 2.05
N THR A 154 17.38 -4.18 1.53
CA THR A 154 18.32 -5.07 2.20
C THR A 154 19.66 -4.36 2.40
N GLN A 155 20.19 -4.42 3.62
CA GLN A 155 21.51 -3.92 3.98
C GLN A 155 22.37 -5.12 4.39
N LYS A 156 23.46 -5.39 3.69
CA LYS A 156 24.43 -6.43 4.05
C LYS A 156 25.67 -5.79 4.65
N PHE A 157 26.15 -6.35 5.76
CA PHE A 157 27.30 -5.84 6.50
C PHE A 157 27.94 -6.96 7.32
N LYS A 158 29.15 -6.73 7.82
CA LYS A 158 29.80 -7.62 8.81
C LYS A 158 29.46 -7.15 10.21
N ASN A 159 29.07 -8.07 11.09
CA ASN A 159 28.88 -7.77 12.51
C ASN A 159 30.24 -7.60 13.23
N GLU A 160 30.22 -7.29 14.52
CA GLU A 160 31.44 -7.12 15.33
C GLU A 160 32.33 -8.37 15.36
N ALA A 161 31.74 -9.55 15.20
CA ALA A 161 32.46 -10.82 15.08
C ALA A 161 33.00 -11.10 13.67
N GLY A 162 32.88 -10.15 12.73
CA GLY A 162 33.32 -10.30 11.34
C GLY A 162 32.43 -11.19 10.46
N GLN A 163 31.30 -11.67 10.98
CA GLN A 163 30.36 -12.52 10.26
C GLN A 163 29.43 -11.70 9.38
N GLU A 164 29.18 -12.18 8.16
CA GLU A 164 28.22 -11.56 7.26
C GLU A 164 26.80 -11.67 7.81
N THR A 165 26.10 -10.54 7.84
CA THR A 165 24.71 -10.42 8.28
C THR A 165 23.94 -9.48 7.36
N ALA A 166 22.61 -9.55 7.43
CA ALA A 166 21.74 -8.69 6.64
C ALA A 166 20.53 -8.21 7.45
N LYS A 167 20.19 -6.92 7.30
CA LYS A 167 18.90 -6.36 7.69
C LYS A 167 18.02 -6.27 6.46
N LYS A 168 16.76 -6.72 6.56
CA LYS A 168 15.78 -6.61 5.49
C LYS A 168 14.51 -5.94 6.00
N ALA A 169 14.04 -4.93 5.28
CA ALA A 169 12.75 -4.31 5.49
C ALA A 169 11.88 -4.45 4.24
N VAL A 170 10.58 -4.69 4.44
CA VAL A 170 9.54 -4.64 3.42
C VAL A 170 8.65 -3.44 3.71
N VAL A 171 8.59 -2.52 2.76
CA VAL A 171 7.75 -1.32 2.84
C VAL A 171 6.64 -1.41 1.81
N ASN A 172 5.38 -1.26 2.26
CA ASN A 172 4.22 -1.19 1.39
C ASN A 172 3.60 0.22 1.48
N LEU A 173 3.50 0.91 0.36
CA LEU A 173 2.86 2.22 0.25
C LEU A 173 1.64 2.07 -0.65
N VAL A 174 0.46 2.28 -0.07
CA VAL A 174 -0.81 1.84 -0.65
C VAL A 174 -1.74 3.04 -0.87
N ASP A 175 -2.23 3.18 -2.09
CA ASP A 175 -3.29 4.10 -2.48
C ASP A 175 -4.56 3.27 -2.70
N LEU A 176 -5.49 3.31 -1.73
CA LEU A 176 -6.72 2.53 -1.82
C LEU A 176 -7.71 3.18 -2.80
N ALA A 177 -8.63 2.37 -3.33
CA ALA A 177 -9.78 2.87 -4.06
C ALA A 177 -10.66 3.79 -3.20
N GLY A 178 -11.53 4.57 -3.85
CA GLY A 178 -12.54 5.38 -3.18
C GLY A 178 -13.44 4.55 -2.24
N SER A 179 -13.69 5.08 -1.05
CA SER A 179 -14.56 4.44 -0.04
C SER A 179 -16.05 4.63 -0.28
N GLU A 180 -16.43 5.48 -1.24
CA GLU A 180 -17.82 5.83 -1.46
C GLU A 180 -18.71 4.62 -1.82
N ARG A 181 -19.97 4.67 -1.36
CA ARG A 181 -20.92 3.58 -1.59
C ARG A 181 -21.32 3.49 -3.07
N VAL A 182 -21.46 2.28 -3.62
CA VAL A 182 -21.89 2.11 -5.02
C VAL A 182 -23.27 2.73 -5.27
N GLU A 183 -24.16 2.69 -4.28
CA GLU A 183 -25.53 3.25 -4.37
C GLU A 183 -25.54 4.76 -4.63
N SER A 184 -24.54 5.51 -4.14
CA SER A 184 -24.44 6.96 -4.40
C SER A 184 -23.94 7.28 -5.81
N THR A 185 -23.49 6.28 -6.58
CA THR A 185 -22.93 6.48 -7.93
C THR A 185 -23.95 6.30 -9.06
N GLY A 186 -25.17 5.79 -8.77
CA GLY A 186 -26.18 5.50 -9.80
C GLY A 186 -25.79 4.41 -10.81
N ALA A 187 -24.81 3.57 -10.48
CA ALA A 187 -24.28 2.54 -11.37
C ALA A 187 -25.27 1.37 -11.59
N THR A 188 -25.43 0.95 -12.85
CA THR A 188 -26.25 -0.21 -13.25
C THR A 188 -25.43 -1.27 -13.98
N GLY A 189 -25.95 -2.50 -14.06
CA GLY A 189 -25.35 -3.58 -14.85
C GLY A 189 -23.92 -3.96 -14.42
N GLU A 190 -22.98 -3.95 -15.36
CA GLU A 190 -21.58 -4.32 -15.10
C GLU A 190 -20.86 -3.38 -14.13
N ARG A 191 -21.20 -2.08 -14.15
CA ARG A 191 -20.62 -1.09 -13.21
C ARG A 191 -21.07 -1.33 -11.77
N LEU A 192 -22.26 -1.89 -11.56
CA LEU A 192 -22.72 -2.29 -10.23
C LEU A 192 -21.93 -3.49 -9.71
N LYS A 193 -21.69 -4.50 -10.56
CA LYS A 193 -20.86 -5.68 -10.21
C LYS A 193 -19.42 -5.28 -9.89
N GLU A 194 -18.85 -4.37 -10.68
CA GLU A 194 -17.53 -3.80 -10.46
C GLU A 194 -17.45 -3.04 -9.12
N GLY A 195 -18.40 -2.13 -8.88
CA GLY A 195 -18.49 -1.40 -7.61
C GLY A 195 -18.62 -2.35 -6.41
N ALA A 196 -19.39 -3.43 -6.55
CA ALA A 196 -19.52 -4.44 -5.51
C ALA A 196 -18.18 -5.14 -5.19
N GLY A 197 -17.35 -5.43 -6.20
CA GLY A 197 -16.02 -6.00 -5.99
C GLY A 197 -15.05 -5.06 -5.27
N ILE A 198 -15.12 -3.76 -5.58
CA ILE A 198 -14.30 -2.74 -4.91
C ILE A 198 -14.74 -2.57 -3.46
N ASN A 199 -16.04 -2.42 -3.24
CA ASN A 199 -16.57 -2.26 -1.89
C ASN A 199 -16.42 -3.54 -1.07
N LEU A 200 -16.43 -4.73 -1.69
CA LEU A 200 -16.06 -5.98 -1.04
C LEU A 200 -14.66 -5.87 -0.43
N SER A 201 -13.66 -5.47 -1.22
CA SER A 201 -12.27 -5.40 -0.74
C SER A 201 -12.08 -4.44 0.44
N LEU A 202 -12.74 -3.27 0.41
CA LEU A 202 -12.71 -2.28 1.52
C LEU A 202 -13.54 -2.72 2.73
N THR A 203 -14.67 -3.39 2.51
CA THR A 203 -15.47 -3.99 3.59
C THR A 203 -14.68 -5.07 4.30
N CYS A 204 -14.03 -5.98 3.56
CA CYS A 204 -13.16 -7.00 4.14
C CYS A 204 -11.99 -6.37 4.92
N LEU A 205 -11.41 -5.27 4.43
CA LEU A 205 -10.38 -4.53 5.15
C LEU A 205 -10.92 -3.98 6.47
N GLY A 206 -12.11 -3.37 6.45
CA GLY A 206 -12.80 -2.89 7.67
C GLY A 206 -13.06 -4.01 8.67
N ASN A 207 -13.54 -5.15 8.21
CA ASN A 207 -13.77 -6.33 9.05
C ASN A 207 -12.47 -6.85 9.67
N CYS A 208 -11.35 -6.80 8.94
CA CYS A 208 -10.04 -7.17 9.49
C CYS A 208 -9.62 -6.22 10.61
N ILE A 209 -9.71 -4.91 10.39
CA ILE A 209 -9.34 -3.89 11.38
C ILE A 209 -10.25 -3.98 12.60
N HIS A 210 -11.55 -4.16 12.42
CA HIS A 210 -12.50 -4.35 13.52
C HIS A 210 -12.14 -5.57 14.37
N ALA A 211 -11.93 -6.74 13.74
CA ALA A 211 -11.53 -7.94 14.47
C ALA A 211 -10.17 -7.78 15.20
N LEU A 212 -9.26 -6.98 14.63
CA LEU A 212 -7.99 -6.65 15.29
C LEU A 212 -8.19 -5.72 16.49
N ALA A 213 -9.07 -4.73 16.39
CA ALA A 213 -9.44 -3.88 17.52
C ALA A 213 -10.11 -4.68 18.66
N GLU A 214 -10.99 -5.63 18.32
CA GLU A 214 -11.58 -6.55 19.30
C GLU A 214 -10.49 -7.37 20.00
N ASN A 215 -9.54 -7.93 19.25
CA ASN A 215 -8.41 -8.67 19.80
C ASN A 215 -7.55 -7.80 20.74
N ALA A 216 -7.25 -6.55 20.36
CA ALA A 216 -6.51 -5.60 21.19
C ALA A 216 -7.26 -5.25 22.49
N SER A 217 -8.60 -5.26 22.45
CA SER A 217 -9.45 -5.10 23.64
C SER A 217 -9.63 -6.38 24.49
N GLY A 218 -8.91 -7.45 24.17
CA GLY A 218 -8.98 -8.73 24.89
C GLY A 218 -10.18 -9.60 24.52
N LYS A 219 -10.87 -9.33 23.40
CA LYS A 219 -11.96 -10.15 22.86
C LYS A 219 -11.45 -10.97 21.67
N PRO A 220 -11.20 -12.29 21.84
CA PRO A 220 -10.65 -13.12 20.78
C PRO A 220 -11.60 -13.21 19.59
N ALA A 221 -11.18 -12.65 18.45
CA ALA A 221 -11.88 -12.65 17.19
C ALA A 221 -10.97 -13.18 16.08
N ARG A 222 -11.51 -14.08 15.25
CA ARG A 222 -10.81 -14.57 14.07
C ARG A 222 -10.74 -13.46 13.02
N VAL A 223 -9.53 -13.04 12.65
CA VAL A 223 -9.34 -11.99 11.63
C VAL A 223 -9.55 -12.56 10.22
N PRO A 224 -10.50 -12.03 9.42
CA PRO A 224 -10.88 -12.58 8.12
C PRO A 224 -9.98 -12.16 6.95
N PHE A 225 -8.65 -12.30 7.09
CA PHE A 225 -7.70 -11.89 6.04
C PHE A 225 -7.92 -12.58 4.69
N ARG A 226 -8.63 -13.70 4.65
CA ARG A 226 -8.79 -14.52 3.46
C ARG A 226 -9.89 -14.02 2.52
N ASP A 227 -10.68 -13.04 2.94
CA ASP A 227 -11.95 -12.71 2.30
C ASP A 227 -11.79 -11.86 1.04
N SER A 228 -10.69 -11.10 0.92
CA SER A 228 -10.33 -10.41 -0.33
C SER A 228 -8.86 -10.59 -0.70
N LYS A 229 -8.49 -10.28 -1.95
CA LYS A 229 -7.09 -10.23 -2.39
C LYS A 229 -6.32 -9.14 -1.67
N LEU A 230 -6.97 -8.00 -1.42
CA LEU A 230 -6.39 -6.88 -0.69
C LEU A 230 -6.02 -7.30 0.73
N THR A 231 -6.94 -7.88 1.49
CA THR A 231 -6.68 -8.31 2.88
C THR A 231 -5.67 -9.45 2.98
N LYS A 232 -5.63 -10.33 1.96
CA LYS A 232 -4.57 -11.35 1.86
C LYS A 232 -3.21 -10.66 1.76
N LEU A 233 -3.03 -9.79 0.75
CA LEU A 233 -1.75 -9.13 0.49
C LEU A 233 -1.31 -8.19 1.62
N LEU A 234 -2.26 -7.59 2.34
CA LEU A 234 -1.99 -6.74 3.50
C LEU A 234 -2.00 -7.48 4.84
N MET A 235 -2.12 -8.81 4.87
CA MET A 235 -2.20 -9.58 6.12
C MET A 235 -1.02 -9.28 7.06
N ASN A 236 0.21 -9.27 6.54
CA ASN A 236 1.39 -9.00 7.36
C ASN A 236 1.47 -7.53 7.80
N ALA A 237 0.88 -6.61 7.02
CA ALA A 237 0.79 -5.21 7.37
C ALA A 237 -0.18 -5.01 8.55
N LEU A 238 -1.32 -5.68 8.52
CA LEU A 238 -2.42 -5.44 9.44
C LEU A 238 -2.34 -6.29 10.72
N GLY A 239 -1.92 -7.54 10.65
CA GLY A 239 -1.90 -8.44 11.81
C GLY A 239 -0.57 -9.14 12.03
N GLY A 240 0.51 -8.62 11.43
CA GLY A 240 1.83 -9.23 11.47
C GLY A 240 2.91 -8.28 11.95
N ASN A 241 4.17 -8.66 11.71
CA ASN A 241 5.33 -7.85 12.04
C ASN A 241 5.53 -6.71 11.02
N SER A 242 4.74 -5.64 11.16
CA SER A 242 4.85 -4.39 10.39
C SER A 242 4.36 -3.22 11.23
N LYS A 243 5.07 -2.09 11.19
CA LYS A 243 4.53 -0.82 11.66
C LYS A 243 3.56 -0.28 10.62
N THR A 244 2.33 0.03 11.00
CA THR A 244 1.28 0.37 10.03
C THR A 244 0.69 1.74 10.32
N ILE A 245 0.58 2.55 9.28
CA ILE A 245 0.07 3.92 9.31
C ILE A 245 -1.12 4.02 8.35
N MET A 246 -2.21 4.60 8.82
CA MET A 246 -3.35 4.95 7.98
C MET A 246 -3.39 6.48 7.79
N ILE A 247 -3.47 6.93 6.54
CA ILE A 247 -3.88 8.30 6.21
C ILE A 247 -5.39 8.30 5.98
N ALA A 248 -6.15 8.94 6.86
CA ALA A 248 -7.57 9.22 6.67
C ALA A 248 -7.73 10.50 5.85
N ALA A 249 -7.93 10.36 4.54
CA ALA A 249 -8.07 11.48 3.61
C ALA A 249 -9.54 11.91 3.49
N ILE A 250 -9.85 13.14 3.91
CA ILE A 250 -11.20 13.70 3.98
C ILE A 250 -11.38 14.89 3.03
N SER A 251 -12.63 15.23 2.71
CA SER A 251 -12.95 16.41 1.90
C SER A 251 -13.71 17.45 2.75
N PRO A 252 -13.35 18.74 2.68
CA PRO A 252 -14.06 19.78 3.42
C PRO A 252 -15.39 20.19 2.79
N ALA A 253 -15.75 19.65 1.61
CA ALA A 253 -16.97 20.03 0.92
C ALA A 253 -18.21 19.43 1.60
N ASP A 254 -19.26 20.24 1.79
CA ASP A 254 -20.49 19.82 2.49
C ASP A 254 -21.15 18.58 1.86
N ILE A 255 -21.10 18.47 0.53
CA ILE A 255 -21.63 17.32 -0.22
C ILE A 255 -20.96 15.98 0.17
N ASN A 256 -19.77 16.05 0.78
CA ASN A 256 -18.94 14.92 1.19
C ASN A 256 -19.02 14.64 2.70
N TYR A 257 -19.97 15.24 3.41
CA TYR A 257 -20.11 15.10 4.86
C TYR A 257 -20.19 13.64 5.32
N GLU A 258 -21.09 12.84 4.75
CA GLU A 258 -21.33 11.45 5.14
C GLU A 258 -20.10 10.54 4.91
N GLU A 259 -19.40 10.75 3.80
CA GLU A 259 -18.20 10.01 3.44
C GLU A 259 -16.99 10.42 4.30
N THR A 260 -16.89 11.71 4.65
CA THR A 260 -15.92 12.23 5.62
C THR A 260 -16.14 11.62 7.00
N LEU A 261 -17.39 11.60 7.47
CA LEU A 261 -17.75 10.98 8.75
C LEU A 261 -17.45 9.48 8.75
N SER A 262 -17.76 8.78 7.66
CA SER A 262 -17.45 7.36 7.49
C SER A 262 -15.94 7.10 7.53
N THR A 263 -15.15 7.96 6.89
CA THR A 263 -13.67 7.90 6.91
C THR A 263 -13.11 8.10 8.33
N LEU A 264 -13.66 9.04 9.08
CA LEU A 264 -13.23 9.30 10.48
C LEU A 264 -13.57 8.13 11.40
N ARG A 265 -14.78 7.56 11.30
CA ARG A 265 -15.17 6.35 12.05
C ARG A 265 -14.26 5.16 11.73
N TYR A 266 -13.86 5.03 10.47
CA TYR A 266 -12.89 4.00 10.07
C TYR A 266 -11.51 4.26 10.69
N GLY A 267 -11.07 5.52 10.72
CA GLY A 267 -9.84 5.94 11.40
C GLY A 267 -9.84 5.63 12.89
N GLU A 268 -10.97 5.85 13.58
CA GLU A 268 -11.16 5.49 14.99
C GLU A 268 -11.02 3.97 15.22
N LEU A 269 -11.61 3.15 14.35
CA LEU A 269 -11.42 1.69 14.41
C LEU A 269 -9.94 1.29 14.23
N GLY A 270 -9.24 1.92 13.29
CA GLY A 270 -7.81 1.71 13.09
C GLY A 270 -6.99 2.11 14.31
N TRP A 271 -7.31 3.26 14.92
CA TRP A 271 -6.68 3.70 16.15
C TRP A 271 -6.89 2.70 17.29
N ASN A 272 -8.09 2.15 17.45
CA ASN A 272 -8.35 1.16 18.49
C ASN A 272 -7.61 -0.17 18.26
N ALA A 273 -7.30 -0.51 17.01
CA ALA A 273 -6.52 -1.71 16.66
C ALA A 273 -5.02 -1.55 16.90
N TYR A 274 -4.46 -0.34 16.74
CA TYR A 274 -3.00 -0.14 16.64
C TYR A 274 -2.43 0.98 17.53
N GLY A 275 -3.28 1.84 18.09
CA GLY A 275 -2.89 3.08 18.77
C GLY A 275 -2.20 2.90 20.12
N ASN A 276 -2.24 1.69 20.68
CA ASN A 276 -1.58 1.36 21.96
C ASN A 276 -0.12 0.88 21.79
N ASP A 277 0.36 0.68 20.56
CA ASP A 277 1.73 0.22 20.26
C ASP A 277 2.71 1.38 19.94
N GLY A 278 2.34 2.62 20.30
CA GLY A 278 3.10 3.85 20.07
C GLY A 278 4.15 4.16 21.13
#